data_AF-A0A0K1E4A5-F1
#
_entry.id   AF-A0A0K1E4A5-F1
#
_cell.length_a   1.000
_cell.length_b   1.000
_cell.length_c   1.000
_cell.angle_alpha   90.00
_cell.angle_beta   90.00
_cell.angle_gamma   90.00
#
_symmetry.space_group_name_H-M   'P 1'
#
loop_
_entity.id
_entity.type
_entity.pdbx_description
1 polymer ?
#
loop_
_entity_poly.entity_id
_entity_poly.type
_entity_poly.pdbx_seq_one_letter_code
_entity_poly.pdbx_strand_id
1 'polypeptide(L)'
;MEKKDCLVAVFDFCNGRNYSQDTLKEILRQARVKARKLVVVSRCGGVADVFPAVRYIAAENMDFPVRHYHQLDAEKIAALENCRTFEVINP
;
A
#
# COMPACT_ATOMS: atom_id res chain seq x y z
N MET A 1 -18.24 -0.82 11.86
CA MET A 1 -16.94 -1.52 11.63
C MET A 1 -15.85 -0.68 12.26
N GLU A 2 -15.02 -1.28 13.11
CA GLU A 2 -13.86 -0.59 13.69
C GLU A 2 -12.72 -0.54 12.66
N LYS A 3 -12.08 0.62 12.50
CA LYS A 3 -10.93 0.78 11.61
C LYS A 3 -9.72 0.04 12.17
N LYS A 4 -9.02 -0.70 11.31
CA LYS A 4 -7.71 -1.28 11.59
C LYS A 4 -6.66 -0.17 11.71
N ASP A 5 -5.53 -0.45 12.36
CA ASP A 5 -4.43 0.51 12.40
C ASP A 5 -3.85 0.70 11.00
N CYS A 6 -3.64 -0.41 10.28
CA CYS A 6 -2.98 -0.41 8.97
C CYS A 6 -3.73 -1.27 7.94
N LEU A 7 -3.82 -0.76 6.72
CA LEU A 7 -4.12 -1.57 5.54
C LEU A 7 -2.80 -1.74 4.79
N VAL A 8 -2.39 -2.97 4.56
CA VAL A 8 -1.17 -3.32 3.82
C VAL A 8 -1.59 -3.76 2.42
N ALA A 9 -1.26 -2.96 1.41
CA ALA A 9 -1.50 -3.27 0.01
C ALA A 9 -0.23 -3.81 -0.64
N VAL A 10 -0.25 -5.07 -1.06
CA VAL A 10 0.89 -5.76 -1.65
C VAL A 10 0.74 -5.81 -3.16
N PHE A 11 1.60 -5.09 -3.86
CA PHE A 11 1.63 -5.00 -5.31
C PHE A 11 2.76 -5.88 -5.87
N ASP A 12 2.45 -6.57 -6.97
CA ASP A 12 3.39 -7.39 -7.72
C ASP A 12 3.73 -6.66 -9.03
N PHE A 13 4.94 -6.09 -9.12
CA PHE A 13 5.45 -5.47 -10.34
C PHE A 13 6.42 -6.38 -11.10
N CYS A 14 6.39 -7.69 -10.85
CA CYS A 14 7.23 -8.64 -11.56
C CYS A 14 6.93 -8.62 -13.05
N ASN A 15 7.96 -8.84 -13.88
CA ASN A 15 7.83 -9.03 -15.33
C ASN A 15 7.10 -7.88 -16.07
N GLY A 16 7.24 -6.64 -15.60
CA GLY A 16 6.61 -5.47 -16.22
C GLY A 16 5.11 -5.33 -15.94
N ARG A 17 4.56 -6.06 -14.97
CA ARG A 17 3.20 -5.83 -14.48
C ARG A 17 3.09 -4.41 -13.92
N ASN A 18 2.00 -3.74 -14.26
CA ASN A 18 1.69 -2.40 -13.79
C ASN A 18 0.22 -2.30 -13.39
N TYR A 19 -0.12 -1.27 -12.60
CA TYR A 19 -1.44 -1.08 -12.03
C TYR A 19 -2.08 0.19 -12.58
N SER A 20 -3.35 0.10 -12.96
CA SER A 20 -4.08 1.27 -13.47
C SER A 20 -4.30 2.31 -12.37
N GLN A 21 -4.46 3.56 -12.75
CA GLN A 21 -4.76 4.64 -11.82
C GLN A 21 -6.07 4.39 -11.04
N ASP A 22 -7.06 3.77 -11.66
CA ASP A 22 -8.32 3.42 -11.01
C ASP A 22 -8.13 2.37 -9.91
N THR A 23 -7.28 1.36 -10.15
CA THR A 23 -6.91 0.40 -9.11
C THR A 23 -6.22 1.10 -7.94
N LEU A 24 -5.25 1.98 -8.20
CA LEU A 24 -4.53 2.71 -7.15
C LEU A 24 -5.47 3.63 -6.34
N LYS A 25 -6.42 4.29 -7.00
CA LYS A 25 -7.47 5.10 -6.36
C LYS A 25 -8.38 4.25 -5.47
N GLU A 26 -8.80 3.08 -5.94
CA GLU A 26 -9.65 2.19 -5.16
C GLU A 26 -8.93 1.70 -3.90
N ILE A 27 -7.64 1.40 -3.98
CA ILE A 27 -6.82 1.02 -2.81
C ILE A 27 -6.79 2.15 -1.77
N LEU A 28 -6.58 3.40 -2.21
CA LEU A 28 -6.63 4.56 -1.33
C LEU A 28 -8.01 4.74 -0.70
N ARG A 29 -9.09 4.56 -1.47
CA ARG A 29 -10.48 4.64 -0.98
C ARG A 29 -10.74 3.57 0.08
N GLN A 30 -10.34 2.33 -0.18
CA GLN A 30 -10.46 1.24 0.79
C GLN A 30 -9.65 1.52 2.05
N ALA A 31 -8.43 2.03 1.92
CA ALA A 31 -7.58 2.38 3.06
C ALA A 31 -8.25 3.43 3.96
N ARG A 32 -8.83 4.47 3.36
CA ARG A 32 -9.55 5.53 4.09
C ARG A 32 -10.76 5.01 4.85
N VAL A 33 -11.42 3.97 4.36
CA VAL A 33 -12.59 3.36 5.02
C VAL A 33 -12.18 2.35 6.08
N LYS A 34 -11.22 1.48 5.77
CA LYS A 34 -10.87 0.31 6.57
C LYS A 34 -9.78 0.56 7.62
N ALA A 35 -8.91 1.54 7.41
CA ALA A 35 -7.71 1.73 8.23
C ALA A 35 -7.38 3.19 8.55
N ARG A 36 -6.42 3.38 9.46
CA ARG A 36 -5.86 4.71 9.82
C ARG A 36 -4.65 5.09 8.97
N LYS A 37 -3.99 4.11 8.35
CA LYS A 37 -2.78 4.25 7.53
C LYS A 37 -2.77 3.22 6.41
N LEU A 38 -2.28 3.60 5.23
CA LEU A 38 -1.98 2.69 4.14
C LEU A 38 -0.47 2.39 4.14
N VAL A 39 -0.12 1.13 4.04
CA VAL A 39 1.24 0.70 3.75
C VAL A 39 1.25 0.00 2.40
N VAL A 40 1.98 0.56 1.45
CA VAL A 40 2.18 0.01 0.11
C VAL A 40 3.43 -0.85 0.14
N VAL A 41 3.34 -2.07 -0.38
CA VAL A 41 4.46 -3.00 -0.45
C VAL A 41 4.64 -3.43 -1.88
N SER A 42 5.83 -3.23 -2.43
CA SER A 42 6.22 -3.88 -3.69
C SER A 42 6.87 -5.23 -3.40
N ARG A 43 6.22 -6.33 -3.82
CA ARG A 43 6.76 -7.69 -3.67
C ARG A 43 7.99 -7.93 -4.56
N CYS A 44 8.03 -7.27 -5.71
CA CYS A 44 9.09 -7.34 -6.70
C CYS A 44 8.95 -6.14 -7.67
N GLY A 45 9.86 -6.04 -8.63
CA GLY A 45 9.95 -4.95 -9.60
C GLY A 45 11.08 -3.98 -9.27
N GLY A 46 11.64 -3.34 -10.31
CA GLY A 46 12.67 -2.33 -10.14
C GLY A 46 12.07 -0.98 -9.74
N VAL A 47 12.94 -0.03 -9.37
CA VAL A 47 12.52 1.34 -9.07
C VAL A 47 11.72 1.94 -10.22
N ALA A 48 12.11 1.68 -11.48
CA ALA A 48 11.42 2.17 -12.66
C ALA A 48 9.95 1.69 -12.75
N ASP A 49 9.66 0.47 -12.31
CA ASP A 49 8.32 -0.13 -12.37
C ASP A 49 7.45 0.33 -11.20
N VAL A 50 8.05 0.40 -10.01
CA VAL A 50 7.34 0.70 -8.76
C VAL A 50 7.08 2.21 -8.58
N PHE A 51 8.05 3.04 -8.97
CA PHE A 51 8.03 4.47 -8.70
C PHE A 51 6.80 5.20 -9.26
N PRO A 52 6.31 4.94 -10.49
CA PRO A 52 5.09 5.56 -11.01
C PRO A 52 3.87 5.33 -10.11
N ALA A 53 3.66 4.10 -9.64
CA ALA A 53 2.53 3.76 -8.78
C ALA A 53 2.64 4.42 -7.40
N VAL A 54 3.82 4.37 -6.77
CA VAL A 54 4.06 5.01 -5.46
C VAL A 54 3.90 6.53 -5.56
N ARG A 55 4.43 7.15 -6.61
CA ARG A 55 4.28 8.59 -6.87
C ARG A 55 2.81 8.97 -7.03
N TYR A 56 2.05 8.17 -7.75
CA TYR A 56 0.62 8.40 -7.92
C TYR A 56 -0.14 8.31 -6.60
N ILE A 57 0.08 7.24 -5.82
CA ILE A 57 -0.55 7.09 -4.50
C ILE A 57 -0.19 8.26 -3.58
N ALA A 58 1.07 8.68 -3.58
CA ALA A 58 1.52 9.81 -2.77
C ALA A 58 0.89 11.14 -3.20
N ALA A 59 0.63 11.35 -4.49
CA ALA A 59 -0.02 12.56 -4.99
C ALA A 59 -1.52 12.62 -4.60
N GLU A 60 -2.19 11.47 -4.56
CA GLU A 60 -3.64 11.37 -4.30
C GLU A 60 -4.00 11.25 -2.81
N ASN A 61 -2.99 11.22 -1.91
CA ASN A 61 -3.23 10.82 -0.53
C ASN A 61 -4.00 11.85 0.32
N MET A 62 -4.10 13.13 -0.07
CA MET A 62 -4.86 14.20 0.65
C MET A 62 -4.75 14.07 2.18
N ASP A 63 -3.52 14.08 2.71
CA ASP A 63 -3.18 13.94 4.14
C ASP A 63 -3.38 12.55 4.78
N PHE A 64 -3.88 11.56 4.04
CA PHE A 64 -3.95 10.19 4.54
C PHE A 64 -2.53 9.59 4.67
N PRO A 65 -2.17 9.03 5.84
CA PRO A 65 -0.82 8.47 6.03
C PRO A 65 -0.55 7.31 5.08
N VAL A 66 0.48 7.46 4.24
CA VAL A 66 0.97 6.42 3.34
C VAL A 66 2.45 6.15 3.61
N ARG A 67 2.80 4.86 3.68
CA ARG A 67 4.20 4.38 3.74
C ARG A 67 4.45 3.41 2.60
N HIS A 68 5.69 3.34 2.13
CA HIS A 68 6.11 2.38 1.11
C HIS A 68 7.29 1.56 1.59
N TYR A 69 7.20 0.24 1.42
CA TYR A 69 8.28 -0.72 1.64
C TYR A 69 8.47 -1.60 0.40
N HIS A 70 9.68 -2.14 0.24
CA HIS A 70 10.01 -3.09 -0.82
C HIS A 70 10.40 -4.42 -0.18
N GLN A 71 9.85 -5.53 -0.69
CA GLN A 71 10.20 -6.90 -0.30
C GLN A 71 10.16 -7.16 1.22
N LEU A 72 9.16 -6.59 1.90
CA LEU A 72 8.96 -6.78 3.32
C LEU A 72 7.61 -7.46 3.58
N ASP A 73 7.61 -8.42 4.51
CA ASP A 73 6.40 -9.12 4.91
C ASP A 73 5.48 -8.23 5.75
N ALA A 74 4.17 -8.49 5.66
CA ALA A 74 3.15 -7.68 6.31
C ALA A 74 3.29 -7.66 7.85
N GLU A 75 3.80 -8.72 8.45
CA GLU A 75 3.99 -8.85 9.90
C GLU A 75 5.13 -7.95 10.38
N LYS A 76 6.29 -7.97 9.71
CA LYS A 76 7.37 -7.02 10.01
C LYS A 76 6.97 -5.58 9.75
N ILE A 77 6.20 -5.32 8.69
CA ILE A 77 5.65 -4.00 8.43
C ILE A 77 4.76 -3.55 9.60
N ALA A 78 3.84 -4.40 10.04
CA ALA A 78 2.95 -4.09 11.15
C ALA A 78 3.74 -3.76 12.42
N ALA A 79 4.81 -4.50 12.70
CA ALA A 79 5.71 -4.21 13.81
C ALA A 79 6.43 -2.86 13.68
N LEU A 80 7.07 -2.58 12.53
CA LEU A 80 7.77 -1.30 12.27
C LEU A 80 6.84 -0.09 12.36
N GLU A 81 5.61 -0.26 11.87
CA GLU A 81 4.60 0.79 11.79
C GLU A 81 3.74 0.88 13.05
N ASN A 82 4.05 0.08 14.09
CA ASN A 82 3.31 -0.03 15.36
C ASN A 82 1.80 -0.31 15.18
N CYS A 83 1.44 -1.09 14.17
CA CYS A 83 0.07 -1.50 13.89
C CYS A 83 -0.29 -2.71 14.78
N ARG A 84 -1.24 -2.55 15.72
CA ARG A 84 -1.73 -3.68 16.53
C ARG A 84 -2.71 -4.55 15.75
N THR A 85 -3.46 -3.93 14.85
CA THR A 85 -4.39 -4.60 13.94
C THR A 85 -4.12 -4.17 12.50
N PHE A 86 -4.03 -5.15 11.60
CA PHE A 86 -3.82 -4.87 10.19
C PHE A 86 -4.62 -5.81 9.29
N GLU A 87 -4.86 -5.36 8.06
CA GLU A 87 -5.47 -6.15 6.98
C GLU A 87 -4.52 -6.13 5.78
N VAL A 88 -4.42 -7.25 5.06
CA VAL A 88 -3.58 -7.37 3.87
C VAL A 88 -4.47 -7.54 2.64
N ILE A 89 -4.20 -6.77 1.60
CA ILE A 89 -4.84 -6.90 0.29
C ILE A 89 -3.80 -7.08 -0.81
N ASN A 90 -4.10 -7.91 -1.79
CA ASN A 90 -3.23 -8.23 -2.92
C ASN A 90 -3.98 -7.87 -4.23
N PRO A 91 -3.91 -6.60 -4.67
CA PRO A 91 -4.50 -6.16 -5.94
C PRO A 91 -3.89 -6.82 -7.18
#